data_AF-A0A5C7M1D8-F1
#
_entry.id   AF-A0A5C7M1D8-F1
#
_cell.length_a   1.000
_cell.length_b   1.000
_cell.length_c   1.000
_cell.angle_alpha   90.00
_cell.angle_beta   90.00
_cell.angle_gamma   90.00
#
_symmetry.space_group_name_H-M   'P 1'
#
loop_
_entity.id
_entity.type
_entity.pdbx_description
1 polymer ?
#
loop_
_entity_poly.entity_id
_entity_poly.type
_entity_poly.pdbx_seq_one_letter_code
_entity_poly.pdbx_strand_id
1 'polypeptide(L)'
;MYYITTKANVLPFALLGEHASRVDARQMAKELGGTCRTQAEYDELVALHAVEAPAEVDQATFEEVQETGDLEERLEVALAVADQEKKAPAVKADVVHESTAERPCKLVWHIADEMVASNPAVRRKDVLAACVARGVAFYTARTQYQQWLGIQKEMAARETAQATK
;
A
#
# COMPACT_ATOMS: atom_id res chain seq x y z
N MET A 1 -11.60 -3.70 -23.29
CA MET A 1 -11.37 -5.15 -23.19
C MET A 1 -10.69 -5.43 -21.85
N TYR A 2 -11.06 -6.52 -21.19
CA TYR A 2 -10.52 -6.90 -19.88
C TYR A 2 -9.93 -8.31 -19.95
N TYR A 3 -8.75 -8.48 -19.36
CA TYR A 3 -7.98 -9.71 -19.39
C TYR A 3 -7.94 -10.35 -18.00
N ILE A 4 -8.00 -11.66 -17.95
CA ILE A 4 -7.87 -12.45 -16.74
C ILE A 4 -6.52 -13.13 -16.81
N THR A 5 -5.68 -12.90 -15.83
CA THR A 5 -4.30 -13.41 -15.80
C THR A 5 -4.06 -14.19 -14.52
N THR A 6 -3.07 -15.08 -14.51
CA THR A 6 -2.65 -15.76 -13.27
C THR A 6 -2.14 -14.73 -12.23
N LYS A 7 -2.20 -15.11 -10.94
CA LYS A 7 -1.66 -14.27 -9.87
C LYS A 7 -0.14 -14.12 -10.03
N ALA A 8 0.34 -12.88 -9.95
CA ALA A 8 1.75 -12.50 -10.15
C ALA A 8 2.77 -13.15 -9.19
N ASN A 9 2.33 -13.99 -8.25
CA ASN A 9 3.22 -14.75 -7.36
C ASN A 9 3.68 -16.10 -7.93
N VAL A 10 3.19 -16.50 -9.11
CA VAL A 10 3.55 -17.75 -9.76
C VAL A 10 4.02 -17.42 -11.17
N LEU A 11 5.33 -17.54 -11.40
CA LEU A 11 5.92 -17.49 -12.74
C LEU A 11 5.46 -18.70 -13.57
N PRO A 12 5.38 -18.60 -14.92
CA PRO A 12 5.16 -17.40 -15.73
C PRO A 12 3.68 -16.99 -15.72
N PHE A 13 3.38 -15.70 -15.91
CA PHE A 13 1.99 -15.26 -16.00
C PHE A 13 1.34 -15.81 -17.28
N ALA A 14 0.11 -16.33 -17.15
CA ALA A 14 -0.64 -16.87 -18.28
C ALA A 14 -1.95 -16.11 -18.46
N LEU A 15 -2.36 -15.90 -19.72
CA LEU A 15 -3.68 -15.40 -20.04
C LEU A 15 -4.71 -16.53 -19.84
N LEU A 16 -5.65 -16.29 -18.93
CA LEU A 16 -6.71 -17.24 -18.57
C LEU A 16 -8.04 -16.95 -19.28
N GLY A 17 -8.26 -15.71 -19.74
CA GLY A 17 -9.48 -15.35 -20.48
C GLY A 17 -9.61 -13.86 -20.79
N GLU A 18 -10.56 -13.52 -21.66
CA GLU A 18 -10.82 -12.16 -22.15
C GLU A 18 -12.33 -11.86 -22.13
N HIS A 19 -12.72 -10.66 -21.70
CA HIS A 19 -14.11 -10.22 -21.65
C HIS A 19 -14.30 -8.75 -22.02
N ALA A 20 -15.47 -8.45 -22.60
CA ALA A 20 -15.88 -7.08 -22.90
C ALA A 20 -16.29 -6.28 -21.64
N SER A 21 -16.90 -6.95 -20.66
CA SER A 21 -17.38 -6.35 -19.40
C SER A 21 -16.41 -6.59 -18.24
N ARG A 22 -16.18 -5.54 -17.43
CA ARG A 22 -15.34 -5.61 -16.23
C ARG A 22 -15.94 -6.53 -15.16
N VAL A 23 -17.27 -6.56 -15.07
CA VAL A 23 -17.99 -7.32 -14.05
C VAL A 23 -17.80 -8.81 -14.30
N ASP A 24 -17.98 -9.23 -15.55
CA ASP A 24 -17.83 -10.63 -15.96
C ASP A 24 -16.38 -11.10 -15.83
N ALA A 25 -15.42 -10.25 -16.23
CA ALA A 25 -14.00 -10.53 -16.06
C ALA A 25 -13.60 -10.72 -14.59
N ARG A 26 -14.21 -9.97 -13.66
CA ARG A 26 -13.97 -10.11 -12.21
C ARG A 26 -14.57 -11.39 -11.66
N GLN A 27 -15.76 -11.76 -12.11
CA GLN A 27 -16.42 -13.01 -11.69
C GLN A 27 -15.58 -14.22 -12.12
N MET A 28 -15.16 -14.26 -13.40
CA MET A 28 -14.28 -15.30 -13.92
C MET A 28 -12.90 -15.30 -13.24
N ALA A 29 -12.31 -14.13 -12.96
CA ALA A 29 -11.06 -14.06 -12.20
C ALA A 29 -11.18 -14.67 -10.79
N LYS A 30 -12.35 -14.55 -10.15
CA LYS A 30 -12.61 -15.17 -8.85
C LYS A 30 -12.70 -16.70 -8.95
N GLU A 31 -13.35 -17.20 -9.99
CA GLU A 31 -13.51 -18.64 -10.24
C GLU A 31 -12.19 -19.32 -10.60
N LEU A 32 -11.39 -18.70 -11.48
CA LEU A 32 -10.10 -19.21 -11.94
C LEU A 32 -8.93 -18.88 -10.99
N GLY A 33 -9.20 -18.14 -9.91
CA GLY A 33 -8.17 -17.71 -8.95
C GLY A 33 -7.14 -16.73 -9.53
N GLY A 34 -7.50 -16.01 -10.60
CA GLY A 34 -6.67 -15.04 -11.30
C GLY A 34 -6.88 -13.58 -10.88
N THR A 35 -6.38 -12.67 -11.71
CA THR A 35 -6.50 -11.21 -11.55
C THR A 35 -7.08 -10.59 -12.82
N CYS A 36 -8.11 -9.77 -12.65
CA CYS A 36 -8.71 -8.98 -13.72
C CYS A 36 -7.85 -7.73 -13.99
N ARG A 37 -7.44 -7.54 -15.25
CA ARG A 37 -6.58 -6.48 -15.74
C ARG A 37 -7.21 -5.78 -16.94
N THR A 38 -6.90 -4.51 -17.12
CA THR A 38 -7.23 -3.71 -18.31
C THR A 38 -6.27 -4.04 -19.46
N GLN A 39 -6.58 -3.56 -20.66
CA GLN A 39 -5.69 -3.68 -21.82
C GLN A 39 -4.28 -3.16 -21.52
N ALA A 40 -4.17 -1.93 -21.03
CA ALA A 40 -2.87 -1.30 -20.75
C ALA A 40 -2.07 -2.12 -19.72
N GLU A 41 -2.71 -2.57 -18.64
CA GLU A 41 -2.06 -3.41 -17.64
C GLU A 41 -1.61 -4.76 -18.20
N TYR A 42 -2.37 -5.35 -19.14
CA TYR A 42 -1.99 -6.58 -19.82
C TYR A 42 -0.79 -6.38 -20.74
N ASP A 43 -0.79 -5.31 -21.54
CA ASP A 43 0.29 -4.98 -22.47
C ASP A 43 1.60 -4.69 -21.71
N GLU A 44 1.54 -4.01 -20.56
CA GLU A 44 2.69 -3.79 -19.68
C GLU A 44 3.29 -5.11 -19.17
N LEU A 45 2.45 -6.08 -18.81
CA LEU A 45 2.94 -7.38 -18.34
C LEU A 45 3.53 -8.21 -19.45
N VAL A 46 2.91 -8.17 -20.62
CA VAL A 46 3.47 -8.79 -21.82
C VAL A 46 4.82 -8.17 -22.13
N ALA A 47 4.97 -6.84 -22.07
CA ALA A 47 6.25 -6.17 -22.27
C ALA A 47 7.30 -6.56 -21.22
N LEU A 48 6.91 -6.66 -19.94
CA LEU A 48 7.80 -7.08 -18.85
C LEU A 48 8.30 -8.52 -19.01
N HIS A 49 7.47 -9.41 -19.55
CA HIS A 49 7.79 -10.82 -19.75
C HIS A 49 8.28 -11.16 -21.15
N ALA A 50 8.15 -10.25 -22.13
CA ALA A 50 8.72 -10.37 -23.47
C ALA A 50 10.25 -10.23 -23.47
N VAL A 51 10.86 -9.88 -22.33
CA VAL A 51 12.33 -9.80 -22.16
C VAL A 51 12.99 -11.19 -22.13
N GLU A 52 12.24 -12.29 -22.11
CA GLU A 52 12.80 -13.64 -22.29
C GLU A 52 12.35 -14.27 -23.61
N ALA A 53 12.99 -13.80 -24.69
CA ALA A 53 13.24 -14.61 -25.87
C ALA A 53 14.61 -14.29 -26.47
N PRO A 54 15.73 -14.76 -25.91
CA PRO A 54 16.94 -14.95 -26.71
C PRO A 54 16.79 -16.25 -27.50
N ALA A 55 16.06 -16.18 -28.61
CA ALA A 55 16.15 -17.17 -29.68
C ALA A 55 16.99 -16.56 -30.80
N GLU A 56 18.30 -16.49 -30.60
CA GLU A 56 19.34 -16.84 -31.57
C GLU A 56 20.73 -16.68 -30.92
N VAL A 57 21.58 -17.67 -31.20
CA VAL A 57 22.89 -17.89 -30.60
C VAL A 57 23.92 -17.06 -31.36
N ASP A 58 24.75 -16.28 -30.68
CA ASP A 58 26.15 -16.14 -31.10
C ASP A 58 27.10 -16.07 -29.90
N GLN A 59 27.93 -17.10 -29.79
CA GLN A 59 28.91 -17.31 -28.72
C GLN A 59 30.21 -16.58 -29.07
N ALA A 60 30.26 -15.25 -29.00
CA ALA A 60 31.50 -14.54 -29.31
C ALA A 60 31.60 -13.10 -28.76
N THR A 61 31.29 -12.84 -27.49
CA THR A 61 31.77 -11.60 -26.82
C THR A 61 31.76 -11.73 -25.28
N PHE A 62 32.39 -12.78 -24.76
CA PHE A 62 32.56 -13.01 -23.31
C PHE A 62 33.93 -12.53 -22.78
N GLU A 63 34.77 -11.92 -23.62
CA GLU A 63 36.07 -11.35 -23.23
C GLU A 63 36.20 -9.90 -23.73
N GLU A 64 35.54 -8.96 -23.06
CA GLU A 64 36.00 -7.57 -22.90
C GLU A 64 34.88 -6.82 -22.16
N VAL A 65 35.10 -6.57 -20.88
CA VAL A 65 34.73 -5.40 -20.05
C VAL A 65 34.78 -5.90 -18.59
N GLN A 66 35.97 -6.35 -18.19
CA GLN A 66 36.38 -6.51 -16.80
C GLN A 66 37.46 -5.47 -16.50
N GLU A 67 37.22 -4.18 -16.72
CA GLU A 67 38.10 -3.13 -16.18
C GLU A 67 37.49 -1.74 -16.33
N THR A 68 36.68 -1.34 -15.36
CA THR A 68 36.72 -0.02 -14.68
C THR A 68 35.59 -0.01 -13.68
N GLY A 69 35.93 -0.25 -12.42
CA GLY A 69 34.99 -0.10 -11.32
C GLY A 69 34.72 1.38 -11.07
N ASP A 70 33.52 1.82 -11.42
CA ASP A 70 33.05 3.15 -11.04
C ASP A 70 32.54 3.12 -9.59
N LEU A 71 33.29 3.78 -8.71
CA LEU A 71 32.97 3.88 -7.28
C LEU A 71 31.65 4.65 -7.06
N GLU A 72 31.24 5.46 -8.03
CA GLU A 72 29.99 6.22 -8.03
C GLU A 72 28.77 5.30 -8.26
N GLU A 73 28.86 4.32 -9.16
CA GLU A 73 27.78 3.36 -9.42
C GLU A 73 27.53 2.45 -8.20
N ARG A 74 28.58 2.12 -7.44
CA ARG A 74 28.46 1.37 -6.18
C ARG A 74 27.77 2.18 -5.07
N LEU A 75 27.90 3.50 -5.05
CA LEU A 75 27.23 4.37 -4.07
C LEU A 75 25.77 4.62 -4.45
N GLU A 76 25.47 4.71 -5.74
CA GLU A 76 24.10 4.84 -6.25
C GLU A 76 23.31 3.53 -6.07
N VAL A 77 23.94 2.37 -6.26
CA VAL A 77 23.37 1.07 -5.90
C VAL A 77 23.22 0.92 -4.37
N ALA A 78 24.14 1.43 -3.55
CA ALA A 78 23.98 1.41 -2.10
C ALA A 78 22.82 2.29 -1.59
N LEU A 79 22.57 3.44 -2.23
CA LEU A 79 21.40 4.28 -1.92
C LEU A 79 20.09 3.67 -2.44
N ALA A 80 20.12 3.02 -3.61
CA ALA A 80 18.96 2.32 -4.17
C ALA A 80 18.60 1.04 -3.40
N VAL A 81 19.58 0.37 -2.77
CA VAL A 81 19.35 -0.81 -1.92
C VAL A 81 18.83 -0.43 -0.52
N ALA A 82 19.04 0.82 -0.06
CA ALA A 82 18.56 1.29 1.24
C ALA A 82 17.03 1.53 1.32
N ASP A 83 16.33 1.64 0.19
CA ASP A 83 14.86 1.76 0.15
C ASP A 83 14.15 0.40 0.11
N GLN A 84 14.90 -0.69 -0.05
CA GLN A 84 14.39 -2.07 -0.16
C GLN A 84 14.46 -2.87 1.16
N GLU A 85 14.48 -2.21 2.31
CA GLU A 85 14.34 -2.90 3.60
C GLU A 85 12.96 -2.70 4.24
N LYS A 86 12.21 -3.82 4.22
CA LYS A 86 11.09 -4.20 5.09
C LYS A 86 9.70 -3.79 4.65
N LYS A 87 9.33 -4.23 3.45
CA LYS A 87 7.96 -4.75 3.24
C LYS A 87 7.86 -6.19 3.75
N ALA A 88 8.05 -6.36 5.07
CA ALA A 88 7.61 -7.58 5.73
C ALA A 88 6.10 -7.74 5.47
N PRO A 89 5.60 -8.96 5.23
CA PRO A 89 4.15 -9.18 5.13
C PRO A 89 3.55 -8.69 6.44
N ALA A 90 2.76 -7.62 6.38
CA ALA A 90 2.05 -7.10 7.54
C ALA A 90 1.13 -8.22 8.03
N VAL A 91 1.57 -8.93 9.06
CA VAL A 91 0.72 -9.84 9.83
C VAL A 91 -0.47 -8.98 10.23
N LYS A 92 -1.66 -9.32 9.73
CA LYS A 92 -2.88 -8.60 10.06
C LYS A 92 -3.02 -8.70 11.57
N ALA A 93 -2.75 -7.61 12.27
CA ALA A 93 -2.92 -7.55 13.71
C ALA A 93 -4.35 -7.99 14.02
N ASP A 94 -4.49 -8.92 14.95
CA ASP A 94 -5.79 -9.40 15.39
C ASP A 94 -6.63 -8.18 15.81
N VAL A 95 -7.77 -8.00 15.15
CA VAL A 95 -8.55 -6.78 15.29
C VAL A 95 -9.42 -6.94 16.52
N VAL A 96 -9.09 -6.23 17.59
CA VAL A 96 -9.93 -6.23 18.80
C VAL A 96 -11.30 -5.66 18.46
N HIS A 97 -12.32 -6.50 18.58
CA HIS A 97 -13.71 -6.18 18.23
C HIS A 97 -14.53 -5.64 19.40
N GLU A 98 -14.13 -5.92 20.64
CA GLU A 98 -14.84 -5.50 21.84
C GLU A 98 -14.00 -4.53 22.67
N SER A 99 -14.63 -3.50 23.26
CA SER A 99 -13.92 -2.54 24.10
C SER A 99 -13.99 -2.99 25.55
N THR A 100 -12.83 -3.06 26.21
CA THR A 100 -12.74 -3.34 27.65
C THR A 100 -12.80 -2.05 28.48
N ALA A 101 -12.56 -0.90 27.85
CA ALA A 101 -12.66 0.41 28.49
C ALA A 101 -14.13 0.80 28.77
N GLU A 102 -14.42 1.36 29.95
CA GLU A 102 -15.78 1.78 30.35
C GLU A 102 -16.36 2.89 29.46
N ARG A 103 -15.53 3.81 28.97
CA ARG A 103 -15.95 4.98 28.17
C ARG A 103 -15.09 5.14 26.93
N PRO A 104 -15.17 4.19 25.97
CA PRO A 104 -14.22 4.10 24.86
C PRO A 104 -14.26 5.34 23.97
N CYS A 105 -15.44 5.88 23.68
CA CYS A 105 -15.58 7.05 22.80
C CYS A 105 -14.91 8.30 23.36
N LYS A 106 -15.11 8.59 24.65
CA LYS A 106 -14.50 9.74 25.33
C LYS A 106 -12.99 9.56 25.44
N LEU A 107 -12.55 8.33 25.71
CA LEU A 107 -11.14 7.98 25.84
C LEU A 107 -10.38 8.20 24.52
N VAL A 108 -10.98 7.86 23.37
CA VAL A 108 -10.37 8.12 22.04
C VAL A 108 -10.08 9.60 21.82
N TRP A 109 -11.00 10.48 22.22
CA TRP A 109 -10.83 11.93 22.03
C TRP A 109 -9.71 12.48 22.91
N HIS A 110 -9.65 12.03 24.16
CA HIS A 110 -8.55 12.38 25.05
C HIS A 110 -7.18 11.91 24.54
N ILE A 111 -7.08 10.68 24.03
CA ILE A 111 -5.83 10.18 23.41
C ILE A 111 -5.46 11.04 22.20
N ALA A 112 -6.42 11.35 21.33
CA ALA A 112 -6.16 12.15 20.13
C ALA A 112 -5.64 13.54 20.49
N ASP A 113 -6.27 14.22 21.45
CA ASP A 113 -5.84 15.53 21.94
C ASP A 113 -4.44 15.46 22.57
N GLU A 114 -4.18 14.48 23.45
CA GLU A 114 -2.85 14.27 24.08
C GLU A 114 -1.75 14.06 23.04
N MET A 115 -2.01 13.20 22.05
CA MET A 115 -1.01 12.85 21.03
C MET A 115 -0.75 14.00 20.08
N VAL A 116 -1.78 14.71 19.63
CA VAL A 116 -1.63 15.84 18.71
C VAL A 116 -1.03 17.07 19.41
N ALA A 117 -1.36 17.30 20.69
CA ALA A 117 -0.71 18.34 21.49
C ALA A 117 0.79 18.06 21.70
N SER A 118 1.16 16.78 21.89
CA SER A 118 2.57 16.39 22.06
C SER A 118 3.34 16.39 20.74
N ASN A 119 2.69 15.97 19.65
CA ASN A 119 3.28 15.94 18.32
C ASN A 119 2.22 16.24 17.24
N PRO A 120 2.25 17.45 16.64
CA PRO A 120 1.29 17.83 15.61
C PRO A 120 1.33 16.96 14.34
N ALA A 121 2.42 16.21 14.12
CA ALA A 121 2.60 15.33 12.97
C ALA A 121 2.26 13.86 13.24
N VAL A 122 1.60 13.54 14.36
CA VAL A 122 1.20 12.14 14.67
C VAL A 122 0.36 11.57 13.54
N ARG A 123 0.73 10.36 13.10
CA ARG A 123 -0.04 9.63 12.11
C ARG A 123 -1.26 9.00 12.78
N ARG A 124 -2.38 8.98 12.04
CA ARG A 124 -3.62 8.30 12.45
C ARG A 124 -3.38 6.87 12.94
N LYS A 125 -2.49 6.13 12.28
CA LYS A 125 -2.19 4.74 12.64
C LYS A 125 -1.70 4.62 14.08
N ASP A 126 -0.89 5.58 14.54
CA ASP A 126 -0.29 5.55 15.87
C ASP A 126 -1.33 5.91 16.94
N VAL A 127 -2.23 6.85 16.65
CA VAL A 127 -3.38 7.15 17.53
C VAL A 127 -4.28 5.94 17.72
N LEU A 128 -4.58 5.22 16.64
CA LEU A 128 -5.40 4.01 16.71
C LEU A 128 -4.70 2.89 17.48
N ALA A 129 -3.38 2.73 17.29
CA ALA A 129 -2.59 1.77 18.05
C ALA A 129 -2.61 2.10 19.56
N ALA A 130 -2.47 3.37 19.93
CA ALA A 130 -2.59 3.81 21.32
C ALA A 130 -4.00 3.56 21.90
N CYS A 131 -5.05 3.79 21.11
CA CYS A 131 -6.43 3.49 21.53
C CYS A 131 -6.65 2.00 21.79
N VAL A 132 -6.15 1.14 20.91
CA VAL A 132 -6.24 -0.32 21.07
C VAL A 132 -5.43 -0.78 22.28
N ALA A 133 -4.23 -0.22 22.50
CA ALA A 133 -3.42 -0.51 23.68
C ALA A 133 -4.10 -0.12 25.00
N ARG A 134 -4.95 0.93 24.99
CA ARG A 134 -5.79 1.32 26.14
C ARG A 134 -7.12 0.55 26.22
N GLY A 135 -7.33 -0.49 25.40
CA GLY A 135 -8.49 -1.38 25.46
C GLY A 135 -9.72 -0.90 24.70
N VAL A 136 -9.55 -0.02 23.71
CA VAL A 136 -10.64 0.41 22.82
C VAL A 136 -10.67 -0.47 21.58
N ALA A 137 -11.85 -0.94 21.19
CA ALA A 137 -12.03 -1.69 19.95
C ALA A 137 -11.57 -0.86 18.73
N PHE A 138 -10.91 -1.51 17.77
CA PHE A 138 -10.27 -0.83 16.65
C PHE A 138 -11.27 -0.01 15.82
N TYR A 139 -12.43 -0.58 15.50
CA TYR A 139 -13.43 0.11 14.69
C TYR A 139 -14.04 1.30 15.42
N THR A 140 -14.23 1.19 16.74
CA THR A 140 -14.67 2.29 17.59
C THR A 140 -13.65 3.43 17.61
N ALA A 141 -12.37 3.12 17.81
CA ALA A 141 -11.30 4.12 17.75
C ALA A 141 -11.25 4.79 16.37
N ARG A 142 -11.42 4.00 15.30
CA ARG A 142 -11.36 4.47 13.91
C ARG A 142 -12.44 5.51 13.60
N THR A 143 -13.69 5.24 13.98
CA THR A 143 -14.84 6.11 13.69
C THR A 143 -14.81 7.36 14.55
N GLN A 144 -14.52 7.22 15.84
CA GLN A 144 -14.44 8.35 16.77
C GLN A 144 -13.31 9.32 16.39
N TYR A 145 -12.16 8.81 15.95
CA TYR A 145 -11.08 9.65 15.44
C TYR A 145 -11.45 10.42 14.17
N GLN A 146 -12.29 9.85 13.29
CA GLN A 146 -12.76 10.56 12.08
C GLN A 146 -13.66 11.74 12.43
N GLN A 147 -14.57 11.54 13.40
CA GLN A 147 -15.44 12.61 13.89
C GLN A 147 -14.60 13.73 14.52
N TRP A 148 -13.65 13.37 15.37
CA TRP A 148 -12.73 14.31 16.00
C TRP A 148 -11.97 15.14 14.95
N LEU A 149 -11.38 14.49 13.93
CA LEU A 149 -10.69 15.20 12.83
C LEU A 149 -11.63 16.11 12.03
N GLY A 150 -12.89 15.72 11.82
CA GLY A 150 -13.88 16.54 11.15
C GLY A 150 -14.14 17.83 11.92
N ILE A 151 -14.35 17.72 13.23
CA ILE A 151 -14.58 18.85 14.13
C ILE A 151 -13.35 19.77 14.18
N GLN A 152 -12.14 19.21 14.28
CA GLN A 152 -10.91 20.00 14.28
C GLN A 152 -10.74 20.84 13.01
N LYS A 153 -11.05 20.25 11.85
CA LYS A 153 -11.03 20.97 10.57
C LYS A 153 -12.09 22.07 10.52
N GLU A 154 -13.29 21.80 11.04
CA GLU A 154 -14.37 22.79 11.09
C GLU A 154 -14.02 23.96 12.01
N MET A 155 -13.45 23.68 13.19
CA MET A 155 -12.97 24.72 14.12
C MET A 155 -11.89 25.58 13.48
N ALA A 156 -10.87 24.96 12.86
CA ALA A 156 -9.81 25.70 12.15
C ALA A 156 -10.36 26.56 10.98
N ALA A 157 -11.34 26.04 10.23
CA ALA A 157 -12.00 26.81 9.17
C ALA A 157 -12.80 28.00 9.72
N ARG A 158 -13.42 27.86 10.89
CA ARG A 158 -14.14 28.97 11.55
C ARG A 158 -13.18 30.03 12.08
N GLU A 159 -12.06 29.63 12.69
CA GLU A 159 -11.04 30.57 13.19
C GLU A 159 -10.41 31.38 12.07
N THR A 160 -10.04 30.75 10.96
CA THR A 160 -9.52 31.45 9.77
C THR A 160 -10.54 32.42 9.16
N ALA A 161 -11.82 32.03 9.11
CA ALA A 161 -12.89 32.91 8.64
C ALA A 161 -13.14 34.12 9.57
N GLN A 162 -12.94 33.96 10.88
CA GLN A 162 -13.03 35.06 11.85
C GLN A 162 -11.83 35.99 11.77
N ALA A 163 -10.63 35.46 11.58
CA ALA A 163 -9.40 36.26 11.46
C ALA A 163 -9.33 37.10 10.18
N THR A 164 -10.12 36.77 9.16
CA THR A 164 -10.15 37.47 7.86
C THR A 164 -11.22 38.59 7.82
N LYS A 165 -12.01 38.76 8.88
CA LYS A 165 -13.03 39.81 9.01
C LYS A 165 -12.54 40.98 9.84
#